data_AF-A0AAV8R1S7-F1
#
_entry.id   AF-A0AAV8R1S7-F1
#
_cell.length_a   1.000
_cell.length_b   1.000
_cell.length_c   1.000
_cell.angle_alpha   90.00
_cell.angle_beta   90.00
_cell.angle_gamma   90.00
#
_symmetry.space_group_name_H-M   'P 1'
#
loop_
_entity.id
_entity.type
_entity.pdbx_description
1 polymer ?
#
loop_
_entity_poly.entity_id
_entity_poly.type
_entity_poly.pdbx_seq_one_letter_code
_entity_poly.pdbx_strand_id
1 'polypeptide(L)'
;MDEKHDHRAMFSSERGHDGFVERSRRIKMAAEMGLARSSRGRHWSRALRRRLLRRKGATSGGSCGCKDDSSSSKTVEELGVGENEDDAVEVEARVHALQRLVPGGEELGVERLFEETADYIEALQGQVSAMRALACLLDELERDKRVMSG
;
A
#
# COMPACT_ATOMS: atom_id res chain seq x y z
N MET A 1 39.46 -35.59 -30.05
CA MET A 1 40.07 -34.31 -30.46
C MET A 1 39.39 -33.91 -31.76
N ASP A 2 38.42 -33.01 -31.82
CA ASP A 2 37.96 -32.04 -30.83
C ASP A 2 36.51 -31.64 -31.13
N GLU A 3 35.81 -31.33 -30.05
CA GLU A 3 34.51 -30.66 -29.99
C GLU A 3 34.43 -29.43 -30.92
N LYS A 4 33.37 -29.37 -31.73
CA LYS A 4 32.84 -28.08 -32.18
C LYS A 4 31.70 -27.70 -31.26
N HIS A 5 32.07 -26.90 -30.26
CA HIS A 5 31.16 -26.18 -29.38
C HIS A 5 30.27 -25.20 -30.17
N ASP A 6 28.97 -25.30 -29.94
CA ASP A 6 28.00 -24.23 -30.17
C ASP A 6 28.40 -23.02 -29.32
N HIS A 7 28.87 -21.97 -29.98
CA HIS A 7 29.05 -20.69 -29.32
C HIS A 7 27.96 -19.73 -29.75
N ARG A 8 27.16 -19.38 -28.74
CA ARG A 8 26.75 -18.00 -28.46
C ARG A 8 25.43 -17.57 -29.10
N ALA A 9 24.36 -18.12 -28.54
CA ALA A 9 23.20 -17.31 -28.19
C ALA A 9 23.61 -16.29 -27.11
N MET A 10 24.30 -15.23 -27.50
CA MET A 10 24.40 -14.01 -26.70
C MET A 10 24.11 -12.84 -27.60
N PHE A 11 22.83 -12.52 -27.75
CA PHE A 11 22.31 -11.17 -27.66
C PHE A 11 20.79 -11.32 -27.71
N SER A 12 20.23 -11.98 -26.68
CA SER A 12 18.84 -11.74 -26.33
C SER A 12 18.76 -10.26 -25.97
N SER A 13 18.26 -9.48 -26.92
CA SER A 13 17.96 -8.07 -26.78
C SER A 13 16.86 -7.91 -25.73
N GLU A 14 17.25 -8.02 -24.46
CA GLU A 14 16.43 -7.58 -23.36
C GLU A 14 16.43 -6.06 -23.37
N ARG A 15 15.29 -5.48 -23.72
CA ARG A 15 14.46 -4.68 -22.81
C ARG A 15 13.36 -4.06 -23.64
N GLY A 16 12.21 -4.72 -23.64
CA GLY A 16 10.97 -4.17 -24.18
C GLY A 16 10.71 -2.80 -23.58
N HIS A 17 10.34 -1.86 -24.45
CA HIS A 17 9.94 -0.52 -24.06
C HIS A 17 8.70 -0.65 -23.18
N ASP A 18 8.91 -0.51 -21.87
CA ASP A 18 7.83 -0.62 -20.91
C ASP A 18 6.85 0.54 -21.11
N GLY A 19 5.61 0.21 -21.45
CA GLY A 19 4.56 1.18 -21.73
C GLY A 19 4.31 2.10 -20.52
N PHE A 20 3.85 3.33 -20.79
CA PHE A 20 3.58 4.34 -19.76
C PHE A 20 2.73 3.80 -18.58
N VAL A 21 1.75 2.96 -18.88
CA VAL A 21 0.86 2.33 -17.88
C VAL A 21 1.65 1.42 -16.93
N GLU A 22 2.53 0.58 -17.45
CA GLU A 22 3.29 -0.36 -16.64
C GLU A 22 4.37 0.36 -15.83
N ARG A 23 4.99 1.41 -16.39
CA ARG A 23 5.88 2.31 -15.65
C ARG A 23 5.15 2.98 -14.48
N SER A 24 3.96 3.53 -14.74
CA SER A 24 3.12 4.16 -13.72
C SER A 24 2.72 3.18 -12.62
N ARG A 25 2.37 1.94 -13.01
CA ARG A 25 2.07 0.85 -12.06
C ARG A 25 3.26 0.55 -11.15
N ARG A 26 4.49 0.51 -11.69
CA ARG A 26 5.70 0.26 -10.88
C ARG A 26 6.03 1.42 -9.96
N ILE A 27 5.91 2.65 -10.42
CA ILE A 27 6.10 3.84 -9.58
C ILE A 27 5.11 3.82 -8.42
N LYS A 28 3.82 3.58 -8.70
CA LYS A 28 2.79 3.46 -7.67
C LYS A 28 3.11 2.34 -6.68
N MET A 29 3.47 1.16 -7.18
CA MET A 29 3.85 0.03 -6.33
C MET A 29 5.05 0.36 -5.44
N ALA A 30 6.08 1.03 -5.97
CA ALA A 30 7.27 1.42 -5.21
C ALA A 30 6.93 2.45 -4.13
N ALA A 31 6.09 3.44 -4.44
CA ALA A 31 5.59 4.41 -3.47
C ALA A 31 4.80 3.74 -2.35
N GLU A 32 3.84 2.87 -2.68
CA GLU A 32 3.01 2.15 -1.70
C GLU A 32 3.85 1.18 -0.84
N MET A 33 4.85 0.51 -1.44
CA MET A 33 5.80 -0.33 -0.70
C MET A 33 6.74 0.48 0.19
N GLY A 34 7.17 1.66 -0.26
CA GLY A 34 7.96 2.60 0.53
C GLY A 34 7.19 3.10 1.75
N LEU A 35 5.93 3.48 1.54
CA LEU A 35 5.01 3.89 2.61
C LEU A 35 4.89 2.81 3.69
N ALA A 36 4.61 1.56 3.28
CA ALA A 36 4.49 0.42 4.18
C ALA A 36 5.82 0.01 4.87
N ARG A 37 6.97 0.48 4.38
CA ARG A 37 8.28 0.24 5.02
C ARG A 37 8.62 1.32 6.04
N SER A 38 8.24 2.57 5.78
CA SER A 38 8.55 3.71 6.65
C SER A 38 7.75 3.70 7.95
N SER A 39 6.56 3.12 7.95
CA SER A 39 5.59 3.14 9.06
C SER A 39 5.89 2.18 10.22
N ARG A 40 7.15 1.78 10.41
CA ARG A 40 7.66 1.07 11.60
C ARG A 40 6.92 -0.23 11.99
N GLY A 41 6.23 -0.87 11.05
CA GLY A 41 5.55 -2.15 11.30
C GLY A 41 4.17 -2.06 11.96
N ARG A 42 3.50 -0.90 11.90
CA ARG A 42 2.09 -0.70 12.26
C ARG A 42 1.14 -1.69 11.56
N HIS A 43 -0.06 -1.92 12.09
CA HIS A 43 -0.97 -2.94 11.54
C HIS A 43 -1.32 -2.66 10.09
N TRP A 44 -1.69 -1.41 9.78
CA TRP A 44 -2.06 -1.00 8.43
C TRP A 44 -0.91 -1.22 7.44
N SER A 45 0.34 -1.07 7.88
CA SER A 45 1.51 -1.25 7.01
C SER A 45 1.73 -2.70 6.61
N ARG A 46 1.47 -3.63 7.52
CA ARG A 46 1.55 -5.07 7.27
C ARG A 46 0.43 -5.49 6.35
N ALA A 47 -0.79 -5.01 6.61
CA ALA A 47 -1.95 -5.25 5.76
C ALA A 47 -1.75 -4.71 4.33
N LEU A 48 -1.25 -3.48 4.20
CA LEU A 48 -0.92 -2.86 2.92
C LEU A 48 0.15 -3.68 2.18
N ARG A 49 1.24 -4.08 2.85
CA ARG A 49 2.27 -4.92 2.25
C ARG A 49 1.73 -6.27 1.76
N ARG A 50 0.89 -6.95 2.55
CA ARG A 50 0.22 -8.20 2.13
C ARG A 50 -0.63 -7.97 0.88
N ARG A 51 -1.44 -6.91 0.85
CA ARG A 51 -2.28 -6.54 -0.31
C ARG A 51 -1.43 -6.31 -1.57
N LEU A 52 -0.33 -5.58 -1.44
CA LEU A 52 0.59 -5.28 -2.54
C LEU A 52 1.28 -6.55 -3.07
N LEU A 53 1.78 -7.41 -2.19
CA LEU A 53 2.43 -8.67 -2.56
C LEU A 53 1.46 -9.63 -3.26
N ARG A 54 0.20 -9.73 -2.79
CA ARG A 54 -0.85 -10.49 -3.49
C ARG A 54 -1.10 -9.96 -4.90
N ARG A 55 -1.16 -8.64 -5.07
CA ARG A 55 -1.33 -7.99 -6.38
C ARG A 55 -0.14 -8.23 -7.33
N LYS A 56 1.07 -8.41 -6.76
CA LYS A 56 2.30 -8.72 -7.52
C LYS A 56 2.38 -10.20 -7.89
N GLY A 57 1.92 -11.09 -7.01
CA GLY A 57 1.94 -12.55 -7.16
C GLY A 57 0.74 -13.13 -7.91
N ALA A 58 -0.25 -12.34 -8.32
CA ALA A 58 -1.41 -12.83 -9.09
C ALA A 58 -1.09 -13.41 -10.48
N THR A 59 0.19 -13.43 -10.89
CA THR A 59 0.70 -14.16 -12.07
C THR A 59 1.31 -15.52 -11.73
N SER A 60 1.39 -15.93 -10.46
CA SER A 60 1.87 -17.25 -10.04
C SER A 60 1.14 -17.69 -8.77
N GLY A 61 0.23 -18.65 -8.91
CA GLY A 61 -0.68 -19.12 -7.87
C GLY A 61 -0.03 -19.38 -6.51
N GLY A 62 -0.77 -19.04 -5.45
CA GLY A 62 -0.35 -19.27 -4.07
C GLY A 62 -1.35 -18.69 -3.08
N SER A 63 -2.44 -19.42 -2.84
CA SER A 63 -3.31 -19.21 -1.68
C SER A 63 -2.55 -19.67 -0.44
N CYS A 64 -2.27 -18.75 0.48
CA CYS A 64 -1.93 -19.12 1.85
C CYS A 64 -3.04 -18.60 2.76
N GLY A 65 -3.84 -19.54 3.27
CA GLY A 65 -4.76 -19.30 4.38
C GLY A 65 -3.94 -19.26 5.66
N CYS A 66 -3.86 -18.10 6.30
CA CYS A 66 -3.53 -18.02 7.71
C CYS A 66 -4.84 -17.91 8.50
N LYS A 67 -5.12 -18.98 9.26
CA LYS A 67 -6.06 -18.98 10.38
C LYS A 67 -5.49 -18.07 11.46
N ASP A 68 -6.29 -17.13 11.93
CA ASP A 68 -6.03 -16.41 13.18
C ASP A 68 -6.99 -16.99 14.23
N ASP A 69 -6.43 -17.82 15.10
CA ASP A 69 -7.08 -18.25 16.34
C ASP A 69 -6.71 -17.23 17.41
N SER A 70 -7.68 -16.47 17.91
CA SER A 70 -7.61 -15.82 19.21
C SER A 70 -9.00 -15.75 19.84
N SER A 71 -9.16 -16.62 20.84
CA SER A 71 -10.31 -16.77 21.72
C SER A 71 -10.26 -15.75 22.87
N SER A 72 -11.44 -15.39 23.38
CA SER A 72 -11.73 -14.81 24.70
C SER A 72 -11.57 -13.28 24.81
N SER A 73 -12.49 -12.47 25.33
CA SER A 73 -13.67 -12.73 26.16
C SER A 73 -14.72 -11.63 25.99
N LYS A 74 -15.99 -12.00 26.19
CA LYS A 74 -17.10 -11.07 26.39
C LYS A 74 -16.97 -10.40 27.77
N THR A 75 -17.12 -9.09 27.81
CA THR A 75 -17.80 -8.40 28.93
C THR A 75 -18.69 -7.34 28.30
N VAL A 76 -20.00 -7.57 28.43
CA VAL A 76 -21.05 -6.62 28.09
C VAL A 76 -21.16 -5.74 29.34
N GLU A 77 -20.76 -4.48 29.24
CA GLU A 77 -21.12 -3.49 30.26
C GLU A 77 -21.99 -2.47 29.54
N GLU A 78 -23.29 -2.64 29.78
CA GLU A 78 -24.37 -1.80 29.35
C GLU A 78 -24.31 -0.48 30.15
N LEU A 79 -24.03 0.62 29.47
CA LEU A 79 -24.35 1.95 29.98
C LEU A 79 -25.33 2.59 29.02
N GLY A 80 -26.61 2.42 29.35
CA GLY A 80 -27.72 3.03 28.65
C GLY A 80 -27.61 4.55 28.65
N VAL A 81 -27.68 5.11 27.46
CA VAL A 81 -28.10 6.49 27.19
C VAL A 81 -29.02 6.40 25.98
N GLY A 82 -30.21 6.99 26.07
CA GLY A 82 -31.17 7.02 24.97
C GLY A 82 -30.60 7.82 23.81
N GLU A 83 -30.01 7.12 22.84
CA GLU A 83 -29.61 7.65 21.55
C GLU A 83 -30.74 7.35 20.55
N ASN A 84 -31.06 8.28 19.65
CA ASN A 84 -31.98 7.94 18.56
C ASN A 84 -31.38 6.75 17.82
N GLU A 85 -32.16 5.70 17.59
CA GLU A 85 -31.70 4.50 16.86
C GLU A 85 -31.10 4.89 15.49
N ASP A 86 -31.58 5.97 14.88
CA ASP A 86 -31.05 6.55 13.64
C ASP A 86 -29.60 7.06 13.76
N ASP A 87 -29.24 7.70 14.88
CA ASP A 87 -27.89 8.23 15.12
C ASP A 87 -26.87 7.09 15.29
N ALA A 88 -27.26 6.03 16.02
CA ALA A 88 -26.42 4.85 16.23
C ALA A 88 -26.14 4.12 14.90
N VAL A 89 -27.17 3.94 14.07
CA VAL A 89 -27.03 3.31 12.74
C VAL A 89 -26.11 4.14 11.83
N GLU A 90 -26.19 5.47 11.89
CA GLU A 90 -25.30 6.33 11.11
C GLU A 90 -23.82 6.20 11.56
N VAL A 91 -23.58 6.17 12.87
CA VAL A 91 -22.22 6.01 13.42
C VAL A 91 -21.62 4.67 13.01
N GLU A 92 -22.38 3.57 13.09
CA GLU A 92 -21.93 2.25 12.64
C GLU A 92 -21.58 2.25 11.14
N ALA A 93 -22.40 2.88 10.30
CA ALA A 93 -22.13 3.00 8.86
C ALA A 93 -20.82 3.76 8.58
N ARG A 94 -20.55 4.83 9.34
CA ARG A 94 -19.30 5.61 9.24
C ARG A 94 -18.09 4.80 9.70
N VAL A 95 -18.21 4.03 10.80
CA VAL A 95 -17.16 3.13 11.27
C VAL A 95 -16.84 2.08 10.20
N HIS A 96 -17.86 1.45 9.62
CA HIS A 96 -17.66 0.46 8.56
C HIS A 96 -17.02 1.06 7.30
N ALA A 97 -17.40 2.29 6.92
CA ALA A 97 -16.73 3.00 5.84
C ALA A 97 -15.23 3.23 6.14
N LEU A 98 -14.89 3.59 7.38
CA LEU A 98 -13.51 3.81 7.81
C LEU A 98 -12.69 2.51 7.81
N GLN A 99 -13.27 1.40 8.26
CA GLN A 99 -12.64 0.07 8.22
C GLN A 99 -12.21 -0.35 6.80
N ARG A 100 -13.01 0.00 5.78
CA ARG A 100 -12.69 -0.29 4.38
C ARG A 100 -11.59 0.61 3.81
N LEU A 101 -11.45 1.83 4.33
CA LEU A 101 -10.42 2.78 3.90
C LEU A 101 -9.05 2.45 4.49
N VAL A 102 -9.00 2.10 5.78
CA VAL A 102 -7.76 1.75 6.46
C VAL A 102 -7.30 0.36 6.00
N PRO A 103 -6.04 0.19 5.54
CA PRO A 103 -5.53 -1.13 5.18
C PRO A 103 -5.64 -2.11 6.36
N GLY A 104 -6.44 -3.17 6.21
CA GLY A 104 -6.67 -4.14 7.29
C GLY A 104 -7.58 -3.62 8.42
N GLY A 105 -8.34 -2.55 8.19
CA GLY A 105 -9.27 -1.98 9.17
C GLY A 105 -10.50 -2.85 9.42
N GLU A 106 -10.92 -3.67 8.45
CA GLU A 106 -12.06 -4.62 8.59
C GLU A 106 -11.85 -5.66 9.71
N GLU A 107 -10.60 -5.91 10.10
CA GLU A 107 -10.22 -6.84 11.16
C GLU A 107 -10.03 -6.14 12.54
N LEU A 108 -10.26 -4.82 12.61
CA LEU A 108 -9.97 -4.01 13.81
C LEU A 108 -11.24 -3.61 14.57
N GLY A 109 -11.15 -3.66 15.90
CA GLY A 109 -12.10 -3.00 16.79
C GLY A 109 -11.99 -1.47 16.74
N VAL A 110 -13.04 -0.78 17.21
CA VAL A 110 -13.24 0.68 17.03
C VAL A 110 -12.08 1.53 17.57
N GLU A 111 -11.59 1.26 18.79
CA GLU A 111 -10.51 2.05 19.39
C GLU A 111 -9.22 1.99 18.54
N ARG A 112 -8.78 0.76 18.23
CA ARG A 112 -7.58 0.52 17.42
C ARG A 112 -7.74 1.00 15.99
N LEU A 113 -8.96 0.99 15.45
CA LEU A 113 -9.25 1.55 14.12
C LEU A 113 -8.92 3.04 14.08
N PHE A 114 -9.30 3.81 15.11
CA PHE A 114 -9.00 5.25 15.14
C PHE A 114 -7.51 5.54 15.29
N GLU A 115 -6.79 4.78 16.13
CA GLU A 115 -5.34 4.89 16.25
C GLU A 115 -4.64 4.62 14.91
N GLU A 116 -4.94 3.49 14.27
CA GLU A 116 -4.36 3.13 12.98
C GLU A 116 -4.79 4.10 11.87
N THR A 117 -5.98 4.70 11.96
CA THR A 117 -6.45 5.76 11.06
C THR A 117 -5.58 7.01 11.19
N ALA A 118 -5.35 7.50 12.41
CA ALA A 118 -4.53 8.68 12.64
C ALA A 118 -3.12 8.49 12.07
N ASP A 119 -2.52 7.33 12.35
CA ASP A 119 -1.21 6.97 11.82
C ASP A 119 -1.19 6.85 10.29
N TYR A 120 -2.27 6.32 9.70
CA TYR A 120 -2.36 6.17 8.25
C TYR A 120 -2.52 7.54 7.57
N ILE A 121 -3.27 8.48 8.16
CA ILE A 121 -3.36 9.86 7.69
C ILE A 121 -1.97 10.52 7.69
N GLU A 122 -1.23 10.43 8.79
CA GLU A 122 0.12 10.99 8.89
C GLU A 122 1.04 10.41 7.81
N ALA A 123 0.97 9.09 7.59
CA ALA A 123 1.76 8.44 6.56
C ALA A 123 1.39 8.92 5.14
N LEU A 124 0.10 9.07 4.84
CA LEU A 124 -0.37 9.59 3.56
C LEU A 124 0.09 11.04 3.33
N GLN A 125 0.04 11.87 4.37
CA GLN A 125 0.57 13.23 4.30
C GLN A 125 2.07 13.23 4.00
N GLY A 126 2.84 12.36 4.66
CA GLY A 126 4.26 12.15 4.37
C GLY A 126 4.52 11.72 2.92
N GLN A 127 3.72 10.80 2.39
CA GLN A 127 3.81 10.37 0.99
C GLN A 127 3.58 11.53 0.02
N VAL A 128 2.51 12.30 0.22
CA VAL A 128 2.17 13.43 -0.66
C VAL A 128 3.25 14.51 -0.60
N SER A 129 3.78 14.81 0.59
CA SER A 129 4.89 15.76 0.76
C SER A 129 6.15 15.31 0.02
N ALA A 130 6.52 14.02 0.11
CA ALA A 130 7.65 13.48 -0.62
C ALA A 130 7.44 13.54 -2.14
N MET A 131 6.23 13.21 -2.63
CA MET A 131 5.91 13.29 -4.06
C MET A 131 5.98 14.72 -4.58
N ARG A 132 5.53 15.71 -3.80
CA ARG A 132 5.65 17.13 -4.16
C ARG A 132 7.11 17.56 -4.25
N ALA A 133 7.94 17.18 -3.28
CA ALA A 133 9.38 17.48 -3.30
C ALA A 133 10.06 16.89 -4.54
N LEU A 134 9.76 15.62 -4.88
CA LEU A 134 10.28 14.98 -6.08
C LEU A 134 9.83 15.69 -7.37
N ALA A 135 8.56 16.10 -7.45
CA ALA A 135 8.05 16.85 -8.59
C ALA A 135 8.78 18.19 -8.76
N CYS A 136 8.96 18.95 -7.68
CA CYS A 136 9.70 20.21 -7.71
C CYS A 136 11.16 20.00 -8.18
N LEU A 137 11.85 18.99 -7.65
CA LEU A 137 13.23 18.68 -8.05
C LEU A 137 13.32 18.29 -9.53
N LEU A 138 12.36 17.52 -10.05
CA LEU A 138 12.33 17.13 -11.46
C LEU A 138 12.07 18.35 -12.37
N ASP A 139 11.16 19.23 -11.97
CA ASP A 139 10.87 20.47 -12.70
C ASP A 139 12.11 21.37 -12.78
N GLU A 140 12.87 21.50 -11.68
CA GLU A 140 14.13 22.26 -11.63
C GLU A 140 15.18 21.66 -12.58
N LEU A 141 15.40 20.35 -12.54
CA LEU A 141 16.34 19.65 -13.43
C LEU A 141 15.97 19.83 -14.92
N GLU A 142 14.67 19.86 -15.24
CA GLU A 142 14.20 20.10 -16.61
C GLU A 142 14.44 21.54 -17.08
N ARG A 143 14.46 22.52 -16.18
CA ARG A 143 14.81 23.91 -16.50
C ARG A 143 16.32 24.05 -16.72
N ASP A 144 17.13 23.46 -15.85
CA ASP A 144 18.59 23.50 -15.95
C ASP A 144 19.08 22.84 -17.24
N LYS A 145 18.49 21.70 -17.62
CA LYS A 145 18.80 21.03 -18.89
C LYS A 145 18.52 21.91 -20.11
N ARG A 146 17.42 22.69 -20.08
CA ARG A 146 17.07 23.63 -21.15
C ARG A 146 18.04 24.80 -21.22
N VAL A 147 18.55 25.26 -20.08
CA VAL A 147 19.54 26.34 -20.00
C VAL A 147 20.91 25.89 -20.53
N MET A 148 21.34 24.64 -20.26
CA MET A 148 22.65 24.16 -20.71
C MET A 148 22.69 23.66 -22.17
N SER A 149 21.54 23.44 -22.80
CA SER A 149 21.47 22.95 -24.18
C SER A 149 21.25 24.07 -25.22
N GLY A 150 21.23 25.35 -24.79
CA GLY A 150 21.13 26.53 -25.65
C GLY A 150 22.38 27.38 -25.55
#